data_AF-A0A956U482-F1
#
_entry.id   AF-A0A956U482-F1
#
_cell.length_a   1.000
_cell.length_b   1.000
_cell.length_c   1.000
_cell.angle_alpha   90.00
_cell.angle_beta   90.00
_cell.angle_gamma   90.00
#
_symmetry.space_group_name_H-M   'P 1'
#
loop_
_entity.id
_entity.type
_entity.pdbx_description
1 polymer ?
#
loop_
_entity_poly.entity_id
_entity_poly.type
_entity_poly.pdbx_seq_one_letter_code
_entity_poly.pdbx_strand_id
1 'polypeptide(L)'
;MNSLDWSEAEERRWRQLFGKRIASVFKRSTKRDFPEVFPGSAISNIGVGSSQFERYQSILSTRGAKYAPNWEMTPISGASTHSRWPWLYVDKPLISVLNPDAMYTWLDPAPPRSKLLADKLPQLARSRNYSLDEICSVLELVHCEWAKALNPFYDLKALSLCREILAQELHREKKRATPEAIELIFELEAYAFYSSILNRYKSIFTGEYQGLWLEIVLVPLAAMKPTELCQPNRLFDELRNLYLGRTAPVVINEHESIADGNHRLTAAWLWNLLNASVKTCWKIDDTEFQKAIADFIEGHKGEISPVTIHEVLRHLATILEDESRASFLEDQIKPWLRRHRMQSRIQSLPAVVLTTYNGLAVIAESYDSRQEIIRFEPGIYEALLNLKSKVLPPRACYHFADRVPLPWFALLEPNSSAQLEVQ
;
A
#
# COMPACT_ATOMS: atom_id res chain seq x y z
N MET A 1 -0.36 -3.56 -35.81
CA MET A 1 -0.85 -2.97 -34.55
C MET A 1 -2.05 -2.11 -34.90
N ASN A 2 -3.26 -2.54 -34.57
CA ASN A 2 -4.32 -1.55 -34.37
C ASN A 2 -3.96 -0.88 -33.04
N SER A 3 -3.71 0.42 -33.05
CA SER A 3 -3.24 1.13 -31.86
C SER A 3 -4.34 1.08 -30.80
N LEU A 4 -4.17 0.23 -29.79
CA LEU A 4 -4.73 0.51 -28.48
C LEU A 4 -4.31 1.95 -28.14
N ASP A 5 -5.26 2.80 -27.79
CA ASP A 5 -4.95 4.18 -27.42
C ASP A 5 -4.40 4.16 -25.98
N TRP A 6 -3.07 4.06 -25.89
CA TRP A 6 -2.33 4.03 -24.64
C TRP A 6 -2.20 5.44 -24.10
N SER A 7 -2.43 5.62 -22.80
CA SER A 7 -1.86 6.79 -22.15
C SER A 7 -0.33 6.68 -22.16
N GLU A 8 0.36 7.83 -22.20
CA GLU A 8 1.82 7.89 -22.16
C GLU A 8 2.38 7.17 -20.91
N ALA A 9 1.68 7.23 -19.79
CA ALA A 9 2.05 6.54 -18.55
C ALA A 9 1.97 5.00 -18.68
N GLU A 10 0.89 4.47 -19.27
CA GLU A 10 0.73 3.03 -19.49
C GLU A 10 1.78 2.50 -20.48
N GLU A 11 2.06 3.24 -21.56
CA GLU A 11 3.06 2.85 -22.56
C GLU A 11 4.46 2.82 -21.95
N ARG A 12 4.80 3.81 -21.11
CA ARG A 12 6.06 3.82 -20.36
C ARG A 12 6.12 2.67 -19.36
N ARG A 13 5.07 2.43 -18.56
CA ARG A 13 4.99 1.30 -17.61
C ARG A 13 5.23 -0.03 -18.30
N TRP A 14 4.60 -0.25 -19.45
CA TRP A 14 4.81 -1.44 -20.26
C TRP A 14 6.25 -1.52 -20.80
N ARG A 15 6.73 -0.50 -21.52
CA ARG A 15 8.06 -0.52 -22.15
C ARG A 15 9.21 -0.62 -21.16
N GLN A 16 9.11 0.08 -20.04
CA GLN A 16 10.23 0.29 -19.12
C GLN A 16 10.32 -0.83 -18.07
N LEU A 17 9.20 -1.45 -17.69
CA LEU A 17 9.19 -2.54 -16.71
C LEU A 17 8.74 -3.88 -17.30
N PHE A 18 7.45 -4.03 -17.61
CA PHE A 18 6.86 -5.34 -17.89
C PHE A 18 7.34 -5.95 -19.20
N GLY A 19 7.50 -5.14 -20.26
CA GLY A 19 8.06 -5.57 -21.53
C GLY A 19 9.50 -6.04 -21.42
N LYS A 20 10.32 -5.42 -20.55
CA LYS A 20 11.69 -5.88 -20.27
C LYS A 20 11.68 -7.22 -19.53
N ARG A 21 10.81 -7.38 -18.51
CA ARG A 21 10.68 -8.63 -17.73
C ARG A 21 10.16 -9.79 -18.57
N ILE A 22 9.13 -9.54 -19.38
CA ILE A 22 8.58 -10.54 -20.30
C ILE A 22 9.63 -10.94 -21.34
N ALA A 23 10.40 -9.99 -21.88
CA ALA A 23 11.50 -10.32 -22.78
C ALA A 23 12.62 -11.14 -22.11
N SER A 24 12.83 -11.02 -20.78
CA SER A 24 13.82 -11.83 -20.06
C SER A 24 13.36 -13.28 -19.82
N VAL A 25 12.06 -13.53 -19.63
CA VAL A 25 11.49 -14.90 -19.50
C VAL A 25 11.93 -15.76 -20.68
N PHE A 26 11.86 -15.22 -21.90
CA PHE A 26 12.19 -15.97 -23.12
C PHE A 26 13.68 -16.03 -23.47
N LYS A 27 14.53 -15.18 -22.86
CA LYS A 27 15.96 -15.11 -23.19
C LYS A 27 16.87 -15.93 -22.27
N ARG A 28 16.36 -16.51 -21.17
CA ARG A 28 17.13 -17.24 -20.13
C ARG A 28 18.47 -16.57 -19.76
N SER A 29 18.52 -15.24 -19.80
CA SER A 29 19.71 -14.49 -19.45
C SER A 29 19.65 -14.23 -17.95
N THR A 30 20.04 -15.24 -17.17
CA THR A 30 20.32 -15.10 -15.74
C THR A 30 21.36 -13.99 -15.57
N LYS A 31 21.01 -12.96 -14.81
CA LYS A 31 21.76 -11.71 -14.57
C LYS A 31 21.73 -10.75 -15.75
N ARG A 32 20.95 -9.68 -15.60
CA ARG A 32 21.27 -8.41 -16.26
C ARG A 32 21.43 -7.36 -15.20
N ASP A 33 22.56 -6.67 -15.28
CA ASP A 33 22.79 -5.40 -14.62
C ASP A 33 21.71 -4.43 -15.08
N PHE A 34 20.82 -4.06 -14.16
CA PHE A 34 19.95 -2.92 -14.37
C PHE A 34 20.85 -1.69 -14.48
N PRO A 35 20.70 -0.84 -15.51
CA PRO A 35 21.55 0.32 -15.66
C PRO A 35 21.41 1.21 -14.43
N GLU A 36 22.52 1.43 -13.72
CA GLU A 36 22.62 2.40 -12.64
C GLU A 36 22.45 3.80 -13.22
N VAL A 37 21.28 4.42 -13.01
CA VAL A 37 21.03 5.79 -13.48
C VAL A 37 21.02 6.81 -12.33
N PHE A 38 21.51 6.44 -11.13
CA PHE A 38 21.70 7.41 -10.04
C PHE A 38 23.05 7.25 -9.34
N PRO A 39 23.80 8.35 -9.16
CA PRO A 39 25.08 8.31 -8.45
C PRO A 39 24.85 8.13 -6.95
N GLY A 40 25.36 7.03 -6.39
CA GLY A 40 25.34 6.76 -4.93
C GLY A 40 25.15 5.29 -4.51
N SER A 41 25.04 4.33 -5.43
CA SER A 41 24.82 2.91 -5.14
C SER A 41 26.11 2.14 -4.84
N ALA A 42 26.54 2.12 -3.57
CA ALA A 42 27.47 1.09 -3.08
C ALA A 42 26.69 -0.05 -2.40
N ILE A 43 25.76 -0.68 -3.14
CA ILE A 43 25.24 -2.02 -2.83
C ILE A 43 25.10 -2.75 -4.15
N SER A 44 26.22 -3.31 -4.59
CA SER A 44 26.31 -4.28 -5.68
C SER A 44 25.78 -5.64 -5.20
N ASN A 45 25.09 -6.35 -6.10
CA ASN A 45 24.69 -7.77 -6.06
C ASN A 45 23.31 -8.17 -5.53
N ILE A 46 22.40 -7.24 -5.20
CA ILE A 46 20.99 -7.63 -5.07
C ILE A 46 20.46 -7.92 -6.48
N GLY A 47 19.94 -9.14 -6.72
CA GLY A 47 19.37 -9.56 -8.00
C GLY A 47 18.13 -8.75 -8.37
N VAL A 48 18.34 -7.54 -8.92
CA VAL A 48 17.30 -6.69 -9.47
C VAL A 48 16.83 -7.27 -10.81
N GLY A 49 16.07 -8.36 -10.75
CA GLY A 49 15.69 -9.09 -11.96
C GLY A 49 14.83 -10.33 -11.75
N SER A 50 14.40 -10.65 -10.53
CA SER A 50 13.59 -11.85 -10.31
C SER A 50 12.18 -11.70 -10.89
N SER A 51 11.75 -12.71 -11.65
CA SER A 51 10.41 -12.76 -12.22
C SER A 51 9.36 -12.89 -11.11
N GLN A 52 8.11 -12.54 -11.39
CA GLN A 52 6.99 -12.71 -10.46
C GLN A 52 6.81 -14.18 -10.05
N PHE A 53 7.17 -15.10 -10.92
CA PHE A 53 7.15 -16.53 -10.62
C PHE A 53 8.30 -16.95 -9.69
N GLU A 54 9.52 -16.43 -9.84
CA GLU A 54 10.60 -16.68 -8.89
C GLU A 54 10.26 -16.11 -7.50
N ARG A 55 9.63 -14.92 -7.46
CA ARG A 55 9.09 -14.36 -6.22
C ARG A 55 8.05 -15.28 -5.61
N TYR A 56 7.13 -15.80 -6.43
CA TYR A 56 6.11 -16.76 -5.99
C TYR A 56 6.73 -18.00 -5.37
N GLN A 57 7.71 -18.60 -6.05
CA GLN A 57 8.41 -19.80 -5.56
C GLN A 57 9.16 -19.53 -4.26
N SER A 58 9.80 -18.37 -4.14
CA SER A 58 10.42 -17.95 -2.89
C SER A 58 9.38 -17.79 -1.78
N ILE A 59 8.22 -17.20 -2.08
CA ILE A 59 7.10 -17.07 -1.13
C ILE A 59 6.55 -18.42 -0.70
N LEU A 60 6.44 -19.39 -1.61
CA LEU A 60 6.05 -20.76 -1.24
C LEU A 60 7.07 -21.40 -0.29
N SER A 61 8.36 -21.14 -0.49
CA SER A 61 9.41 -21.64 0.41
C SER A 61 9.33 -21.00 1.81
N THR A 62 8.91 -19.73 1.89
CA THR A 62 8.71 -19.04 3.17
C THR A 62 7.34 -19.33 3.79
N ARG A 63 6.33 -19.79 3.03
CA ARG A 63 5.08 -20.36 3.58
C ARG A 63 5.33 -21.61 4.44
N GLY A 64 6.43 -22.33 4.21
CA GLY A 64 6.90 -23.42 5.07
C GLY A 64 7.54 -22.94 6.38
N ALA A 65 7.96 -21.67 6.46
CA ALA A 65 8.43 -21.04 7.68
C ALA A 65 7.23 -20.49 8.46
N LYS A 66 6.59 -21.39 9.24
CA LYS A 66 5.69 -21.10 10.36
C LYS A 66 4.73 -19.91 10.13
N TYR A 67 3.52 -20.19 9.63
CA TYR A 67 2.37 -19.39 10.04
C TYR A 67 2.39 -19.35 11.56
N ALA A 68 2.66 -18.19 12.16
CA ALA A 68 2.89 -18.09 13.59
C ALA A 68 1.66 -18.61 14.33
N PRO A 69 1.75 -19.73 15.06
CA PRO A 69 0.63 -20.22 15.84
C PRO A 69 0.55 -19.37 17.12
N ASN A 70 -0.68 -18.96 17.44
CA ASN A 70 -1.09 -18.42 18.73
C ASN A 70 -0.50 -17.06 19.09
N TRP A 71 -1.27 -16.03 18.80
CA TRP A 71 -1.15 -14.72 19.44
C TRP A 71 -2.39 -14.63 20.37
N GLU A 72 -2.41 -13.79 21.42
CA GLU A 72 -3.58 -13.67 22.31
C GLU A 72 -4.16 -12.25 22.38
N MET A 73 -5.50 -12.18 22.46
CA MET A 73 -6.25 -10.93 22.46
C MET A 73 -6.09 -10.16 23.77
N THR A 74 -5.55 -8.95 23.70
CA THR A 74 -5.81 -7.91 24.70
C THR A 74 -6.75 -6.85 24.11
N PRO A 75 -7.96 -6.65 24.66
CA PRO A 75 -8.71 -5.44 24.37
C PRO A 75 -7.87 -4.24 24.81
N ILE A 76 -7.90 -3.14 24.06
CA ILE A 76 -7.50 -1.84 24.64
C ILE A 76 -8.65 -1.36 25.54
N SER A 77 -8.86 -2.10 26.62
CA SER A 77 -9.32 -1.51 27.86
C SER A 77 -8.07 -0.97 28.56
N GLY A 78 -7.66 0.25 28.20
CA GLY A 78 -6.83 1.05 29.11
C GLY A 78 -5.31 1.13 28.85
N ALA A 79 -4.88 1.46 27.63
CA ALA A 79 -3.51 1.95 27.41
C ALA A 79 -3.45 3.32 26.70
N SER A 80 -4.26 4.26 27.18
CA SER A 80 -3.83 5.64 27.42
C SER A 80 -4.74 6.22 28.50
N THR A 81 -4.41 5.92 29.75
CA THR A 81 -4.91 6.67 30.89
C THR A 81 -4.62 8.17 30.65
N HIS A 82 -5.70 8.96 30.54
CA HIS A 82 -5.78 10.42 30.78
C HIS A 82 -6.02 11.42 29.62
N SER A 83 -6.23 11.04 28.35
CA SER A 83 -6.76 12.04 27.40
C SER A 83 -8.29 12.18 27.54
N ARG A 84 -8.73 13.20 28.29
CA ARG A 84 -10.13 13.62 28.33
C ARG A 84 -10.52 14.01 26.90
N TRP A 85 -11.63 13.47 26.38
CA TRP A 85 -12.19 13.90 25.10
C TRP A 85 -12.86 15.26 25.30
N PRO A 86 -12.31 16.38 24.80
CA PRO A 86 -12.78 17.71 25.16
C PRO A 86 -13.79 18.29 24.16
N TRP A 87 -14.21 17.51 23.17
CA TRP A 87 -15.09 17.96 22.09
C TRP A 87 -16.55 17.78 22.49
N LEU A 88 -17.28 18.90 22.64
CA LEU A 88 -18.65 18.90 23.19
C LEU A 88 -19.71 18.51 22.16
N TYR A 89 -19.49 18.87 20.90
CA TYR A 89 -20.45 18.65 19.80
C TYR A 89 -20.07 17.49 18.89
N VAL A 90 -19.06 16.71 19.27
CA VAL A 90 -18.60 15.54 18.51
C VAL A 90 -18.38 14.39 19.48
N ASP A 91 -19.16 13.32 19.33
CA ASP A 91 -18.98 12.13 20.15
C ASP A 91 -17.63 11.48 19.89
N LYS A 92 -17.02 10.93 20.95
CA LYS A 92 -15.77 10.18 20.83
C LYS A 92 -16.00 8.93 19.98
N PRO A 93 -15.35 8.78 18.81
CA PRO A 93 -15.49 7.57 18.02
C PRO A 93 -14.97 6.36 18.80
N LEU A 94 -15.73 5.26 18.78
CA LEU A 94 -15.29 3.98 19.32
C LEU A 94 -14.32 3.34 18.32
N ILE A 95 -13.07 3.19 18.72
CA ILE A 95 -12.02 2.55 17.91
C ILE A 95 -11.51 1.33 18.65
N SER A 96 -11.16 0.30 17.91
CA SER A 96 -10.41 -0.82 18.48
C SER A 96 -9.20 -1.15 17.63
N VAL A 97 -8.13 -1.54 18.29
CA VAL A 97 -6.99 -2.16 17.61
C VAL A 97 -7.35 -3.63 17.39
N LEU A 98 -7.23 -4.11 16.15
CA LEU A 98 -7.28 -5.53 15.81
C LEU A 98 -6.06 -6.19 16.43
N ASN A 99 -6.30 -7.03 17.43
CA ASN A 99 -5.25 -7.92 17.88
C ASN A 99 -5.12 -9.08 16.85
N PRO A 100 -3.92 -9.46 16.40
CA PRO A 100 -3.70 -10.36 15.26
C PRO A 100 -4.29 -11.77 15.37
N ASP A 101 -4.74 -12.21 16.55
CA ASP A 101 -5.23 -13.57 16.78
C ASP A 101 -6.74 -13.78 16.66
N ALA A 102 -7.54 -12.71 16.58
CA ALA A 102 -8.94 -12.81 16.18
C ALA A 102 -9.12 -13.09 14.67
N MET A 103 -8.03 -13.00 13.88
CA MET A 103 -8.11 -13.00 12.41
C MET A 103 -8.18 -14.40 11.79
N TYR A 104 -7.66 -15.42 12.47
CA TYR A 104 -7.59 -16.77 11.91
C TYR A 104 -8.90 -17.56 12.00
N THR A 105 -9.88 -17.11 12.79
CA THR A 105 -11.22 -17.71 12.80
C THR A 105 -12.13 -17.17 11.68
N TRP A 106 -11.73 -16.09 11.00
CA TRP A 106 -12.50 -15.42 9.94
C TRP A 106 -11.99 -15.76 8.54
N LEU A 107 -10.73 -16.19 8.44
CA LEU A 107 -10.10 -16.65 7.21
C LEU A 107 -10.06 -18.18 7.22
N ASP A 108 -11.23 -18.80 7.02
CA ASP A 108 -11.31 -20.25 6.82
C ASP A 108 -10.39 -20.59 5.64
N PRO A 109 -9.37 -21.46 5.80
CA PRO A 109 -8.42 -21.72 4.73
C PRO A 109 -9.15 -22.39 3.57
N ALA A 110 -9.48 -21.61 2.54
CA ALA A 110 -9.94 -22.17 1.29
C ALA A 110 -8.90 -23.21 0.82
N PRO A 111 -9.34 -24.42 0.40
CA PRO A 111 -8.42 -25.47 0.01
C PRO A 111 -7.47 -24.97 -1.09
N PRO A 112 -6.19 -25.38 -1.09
CA PRO A 112 -5.23 -24.95 -2.10
C PRO A 112 -5.77 -25.17 -3.51
N ARG A 113 -6.06 -24.07 -4.22
CA ARG A 113 -6.49 -24.12 -5.63
C ARG A 113 -5.31 -24.32 -6.59
N SER A 114 -4.09 -24.49 -6.06
CA SER A 114 -2.87 -24.78 -6.79
C SER A 114 -2.98 -26.00 -7.69
N LYS A 115 -3.77 -27.01 -7.28
CA LYS A 115 -4.13 -28.16 -8.13
C LYS A 115 -5.00 -27.75 -9.32
N LEU A 116 -5.97 -26.85 -9.12
CA LEU A 116 -6.86 -26.31 -10.15
C LEU A 116 -6.12 -25.41 -11.15
N LEU A 117 -5.16 -24.61 -10.67
CA LEU A 117 -4.26 -23.81 -11.50
C LEU A 117 -3.34 -24.71 -12.33
N ALA A 118 -2.74 -25.74 -11.72
CA ALA A 118 -1.91 -26.73 -12.41
C ALA A 118 -2.68 -27.53 -13.48
N ASP A 119 -3.98 -27.77 -13.29
CA ASP A 119 -4.84 -28.47 -14.26
C ASP A 119 -5.30 -27.56 -15.41
N LYS A 120 -5.51 -26.26 -15.17
CA LYS A 120 -5.97 -25.29 -16.19
C LYS A 120 -4.85 -24.71 -17.04
N LEU A 121 -3.65 -24.48 -16.49
CA LEU A 121 -2.50 -23.93 -17.22
C LEU A 121 -2.14 -24.71 -18.51
N PRO A 122 -2.12 -26.07 -18.51
CA PRO A 122 -1.87 -26.85 -19.71
C PRO A 122 -2.98 -26.76 -20.75
N GLN A 123 -4.23 -26.50 -20.35
CA GLN A 123 -5.37 -26.36 -21.26
C GLN A 123 -5.32 -25.01 -21.99
N LEU A 124 -4.97 -23.95 -21.26
CA LEU A 124 -4.76 -22.61 -21.81
C LEU A 124 -3.58 -22.58 -22.80
N ALA A 125 -2.48 -23.24 -22.48
CA ALA A 125 -1.35 -23.35 -23.40
C ALA A 125 -1.67 -24.13 -24.70
N ARG A 126 -2.85 -24.77 -24.80
CA ARG A 126 -3.30 -25.51 -25.99
C ARG A 126 -4.30 -24.74 -26.87
N SER A 127 -4.98 -23.72 -26.33
CA SER A 127 -5.93 -22.90 -27.09
C SER A 127 -5.20 -21.90 -27.99
N ARG A 128 -5.77 -21.59 -29.17
CA ARG A 128 -5.16 -20.69 -30.18
C ARG A 128 -5.79 -19.30 -30.21
N ASN A 129 -7.01 -19.16 -29.69
CA ASN A 129 -7.77 -17.92 -29.63
C ASN A 129 -8.39 -17.83 -28.24
N TYR A 130 -7.96 -16.85 -27.45
CA TYR A 130 -8.46 -16.63 -26.10
C TYR A 130 -9.53 -15.55 -26.09
N SER A 131 -10.67 -15.80 -25.45
CA SER A 131 -11.62 -14.75 -25.08
C SER A 131 -11.06 -13.91 -23.92
N LEU A 132 -11.59 -12.71 -23.68
CA LEU A 132 -11.20 -11.92 -22.51
C LEU A 132 -11.60 -12.62 -21.21
N ASP A 133 -12.74 -13.32 -21.19
CA ASP A 133 -13.20 -14.08 -20.03
C ASP A 133 -12.27 -15.26 -19.71
N GLU A 134 -11.73 -15.91 -20.74
CA GLU A 134 -10.73 -16.97 -20.58
C GLU A 134 -9.45 -16.39 -19.98
N ILE A 135 -8.96 -15.24 -20.48
CA ILE A 135 -7.79 -14.56 -19.92
C ILE A 135 -8.03 -14.15 -18.46
N CYS A 136 -9.16 -13.50 -18.17
CA CYS A 136 -9.55 -13.09 -16.82
C CYS A 136 -9.53 -14.29 -15.86
N SER A 137 -10.14 -15.40 -16.27
CA SER A 137 -10.16 -16.64 -15.49
C SER A 137 -8.76 -17.20 -15.21
N VAL A 138 -7.79 -17.02 -16.11
CA VAL A 138 -6.39 -17.45 -15.85
C VAL A 138 -5.73 -16.55 -14.81
N LEU A 139 -5.85 -15.24 -15.01
CA LEU A 139 -5.21 -14.26 -14.15
C LEU A 139 -5.78 -14.35 -12.74
N GLU A 140 -7.10 -14.54 -12.60
CA GLU A 140 -7.76 -14.80 -11.32
C GLU A 140 -7.19 -16.02 -10.58
N LEU A 141 -6.85 -17.10 -11.29
CA LEU A 141 -6.27 -18.29 -10.66
C LEU A 141 -4.86 -18.02 -10.15
N VAL A 142 -4.06 -17.26 -10.89
CA VAL A 142 -2.73 -16.82 -10.42
C VAL A 142 -2.88 -15.86 -9.24
N HIS A 143 -3.84 -14.94 -9.30
CA HIS A 143 -4.15 -14.03 -8.20
C HIS A 143 -4.56 -14.77 -6.92
N CYS A 144 -5.38 -15.82 -7.05
CA CYS A 144 -5.79 -16.67 -5.93
C CYS A 144 -4.60 -17.37 -5.24
N GLU A 145 -3.49 -17.60 -5.93
CA GLU A 145 -2.27 -18.10 -5.30
C GLU A 145 -1.60 -17.05 -4.41
N TRP A 146 -1.74 -15.77 -4.77
CA TRP A 146 -1.20 -14.64 -4.02
C TRP A 146 -2.05 -14.25 -2.82
N ALA A 147 -3.35 -14.10 -3.05
CA ALA A 147 -4.28 -13.55 -2.09
C ALA A 147 -5.62 -14.29 -2.18
N LYS A 148 -5.78 -15.30 -1.33
CA LYS A 148 -6.85 -16.32 -1.42
C LYS A 148 -8.27 -15.77 -1.29
N ALA A 149 -8.45 -14.60 -0.68
CA ALA A 149 -9.75 -13.98 -0.45
C ALA A 149 -10.10 -12.87 -1.45
N LEU A 150 -9.16 -12.48 -2.32
CA LEU A 150 -9.36 -11.35 -3.23
C LEU A 150 -10.08 -11.77 -4.51
N ASN A 151 -11.12 -11.00 -4.86
CA ASN A 151 -11.65 -10.95 -6.21
C ASN A 151 -10.89 -9.84 -6.95
N PRO A 152 -9.89 -10.16 -7.78
CA PRO A 152 -9.15 -9.13 -8.49
C PRO A 152 -10.06 -8.42 -9.49
N PHE A 153 -9.86 -7.12 -9.64
CA PHE A 153 -10.46 -6.35 -10.72
C PHE A 153 -9.41 -6.10 -11.81
N TYR A 154 -9.76 -6.41 -13.05
CA TYR A 154 -8.92 -6.17 -14.22
C TYR A 154 -9.61 -5.24 -15.21
N ASP A 155 -8.95 -4.14 -15.56
CA ASP A 155 -9.39 -3.21 -16.60
C ASP A 155 -9.38 -3.88 -17.98
N LEU A 156 -10.38 -3.56 -18.80
CA LEU A 156 -10.56 -4.16 -20.12
C LEU A 156 -9.36 -3.92 -21.06
N LYS A 157 -8.69 -2.76 -20.97
CA LYS A 157 -7.49 -2.49 -21.76
C LYS A 157 -6.34 -3.37 -21.33
N ALA A 158 -6.15 -3.53 -20.02
CA ALA A 158 -5.12 -4.39 -19.47
C ALA A 158 -5.33 -5.86 -19.88
N LEU A 159 -6.56 -6.37 -19.77
CA LEU A 159 -6.93 -7.72 -20.23
C LEU A 159 -6.70 -7.91 -21.74
N SER A 160 -7.08 -6.90 -22.55
CA SER A 160 -6.91 -6.94 -24.00
C SER A 160 -5.44 -7.03 -24.39
N LEU A 161 -4.57 -6.30 -23.69
CA LEU A 161 -3.14 -6.40 -23.91
C LEU A 161 -2.59 -7.78 -23.52
N CYS A 162 -2.94 -8.28 -22.33
CA CYS A 162 -2.52 -9.62 -21.89
C CYS A 162 -2.87 -10.69 -22.91
N ARG A 163 -4.09 -10.62 -23.49
CA ARG A 163 -4.53 -11.50 -24.57
C ARG A 163 -3.62 -11.40 -25.79
N GLU A 164 -3.29 -10.19 -26.24
CA GLU A 164 -2.43 -9.97 -27.41
C GLU A 164 -1.02 -10.52 -27.19
N ILE A 165 -0.43 -10.31 -26.02
CA ILE A 165 0.90 -10.83 -25.68
C ILE A 165 0.89 -12.35 -25.62
N LEU A 166 -0.10 -12.94 -24.94
CA LEU A 166 -0.23 -14.40 -24.87
C LEU A 166 -0.35 -15.02 -26.25
N ALA A 167 -1.18 -14.44 -27.12
CA ALA A 167 -1.30 -14.89 -28.49
C ALA A 167 0.05 -14.79 -29.22
N GLN A 168 0.74 -13.65 -29.15
CA GLN A 168 2.01 -13.45 -29.86
C GLN A 168 3.10 -14.41 -29.38
N GLU A 169 3.30 -14.52 -28.08
CA GLU A 169 4.43 -15.25 -27.50
C GLU A 169 4.21 -16.77 -27.50
N LEU A 170 2.98 -17.26 -27.22
CA LEU A 170 2.70 -18.70 -27.27
C LEU A 170 2.64 -19.25 -28.72
N HIS A 171 2.25 -18.43 -29.70
CA HIS A 171 2.27 -18.85 -31.12
C HIS A 171 3.70 -18.86 -31.70
N ARG A 172 4.59 -17.96 -31.26
CA ARG A 172 5.99 -17.89 -31.73
C ARG A 172 6.84 -19.10 -31.30
N GLU A 173 6.65 -19.59 -30.08
CA GLU A 173 7.55 -20.58 -29.49
C GLU A 173 7.22 -22.04 -29.89
N LYS A 174 6.05 -22.35 -30.49
CA LYS A 174 5.52 -23.73 -30.72
C LYS A 174 5.52 -24.64 -29.46
N LYS A 175 5.81 -24.09 -28.28
CA LYS A 175 5.97 -24.79 -27.02
C LYS A 175 4.69 -24.66 -26.20
N ARG A 176 3.95 -25.77 -26.09
CA ARG A 176 2.73 -25.87 -25.29
C ARG A 176 3.12 -26.28 -23.87
N ALA A 177 2.78 -25.46 -22.88
CA ALA A 177 2.91 -25.71 -21.44
C ALA A 177 4.36 -25.92 -20.93
N THR A 178 5.24 -24.96 -21.18
CA THR A 178 6.59 -24.94 -20.59
C THR A 178 6.65 -24.04 -19.35
N PRO A 179 7.66 -24.19 -18.47
CA PRO A 179 7.85 -23.30 -17.32
C PRO A 179 7.81 -21.81 -17.69
N GLU A 180 8.35 -21.44 -18.84
CA GLU A 180 8.35 -20.06 -19.35
C GLU A 180 6.94 -19.52 -19.62
N ALA A 181 6.01 -20.38 -20.05
CA ALA A 181 4.61 -19.98 -20.23
C ALA A 181 3.93 -19.68 -18.89
N ILE A 182 4.30 -20.41 -17.82
CA ILE A 182 3.81 -20.15 -16.46
C ILE A 182 4.40 -18.82 -15.96
N GLU A 183 5.70 -18.62 -16.12
CA GLU A 183 6.38 -17.36 -15.77
C GLU A 183 5.76 -16.15 -16.47
N LEU A 184 5.46 -16.27 -17.77
CA LEU A 184 4.77 -15.23 -18.52
C LEU A 184 3.41 -14.88 -17.90
N ILE A 185 2.59 -15.88 -17.57
CA ILE A 185 1.25 -15.64 -17.02
C ILE A 185 1.33 -14.91 -15.66
N PHE A 186 2.33 -15.22 -14.83
CA PHE A 186 2.59 -14.50 -13.58
C PHE A 186 2.96 -13.02 -13.82
N GLU A 187 3.80 -12.72 -14.82
CA GLU A 187 4.10 -11.33 -15.19
C GLU A 187 2.88 -10.59 -15.74
N LEU A 188 2.05 -11.27 -16.53
CA LEU A 188 0.83 -10.68 -17.09
C LEU A 188 -0.25 -10.43 -16.04
N GLU A 189 -0.41 -11.31 -15.06
CA GLU A 189 -1.31 -11.09 -13.93
C GLU A 189 -0.86 -9.87 -13.14
N ALA A 190 0.43 -9.79 -12.79
CA ALA A 190 0.98 -8.66 -12.06
C ALA A 190 0.81 -7.34 -12.85
N TYR A 191 1.03 -7.34 -14.17
CA TYR A 191 0.78 -6.18 -15.02
C TYR A 191 -0.70 -5.78 -15.00
N ALA A 192 -1.60 -6.74 -15.20
CA ALA A 192 -3.02 -6.47 -15.32
C ALA A 192 -3.57 -5.91 -14.01
N PHE A 193 -3.26 -6.54 -12.88
CA PHE A 193 -3.72 -6.10 -11.58
C PHE A 193 -3.17 -4.72 -11.22
N TYR A 194 -1.85 -4.54 -11.34
CA TYR A 194 -1.19 -3.28 -11.00
C TYR A 194 -1.68 -2.12 -11.86
N SER A 195 -1.85 -2.36 -13.17
CA SER A 195 -2.36 -1.34 -14.08
C SER A 195 -3.81 -0.98 -13.79
N SER A 196 -4.63 -1.96 -13.47
CA SER A 196 -6.04 -1.74 -13.12
C SER A 196 -6.20 -0.89 -11.87
N ILE A 197 -5.28 -1.05 -10.90
CA ILE A 197 -5.26 -0.19 -9.71
C ILE A 197 -4.85 1.24 -10.07
N LEU A 198 -3.72 1.41 -10.75
CA LEU A 198 -3.15 2.73 -11.02
C LEU A 198 -4.00 3.58 -11.96
N ASN A 199 -4.69 2.95 -12.91
CA ASN A 199 -5.55 3.63 -13.86
C ASN A 199 -6.78 4.30 -13.21
N ARG A 200 -7.08 3.99 -11.93
CA ARG A 200 -8.10 4.69 -11.14
C ARG A 200 -7.67 6.10 -10.73
N TYR A 201 -6.39 6.40 -10.80
CA TYR A 201 -5.81 7.63 -10.25
C TYR A 201 -4.99 8.40 -11.28
N LYS A 202 -4.85 9.69 -11.04
CA LYS A 202 -4.00 10.54 -11.86
C LYS A 202 -2.53 10.30 -11.50
N SER A 203 -1.76 9.79 -12.46
CA SER A 203 -0.31 9.72 -12.38
C SER A 203 0.30 11.12 -12.36
N ILE A 204 1.21 11.38 -11.43
CA ILE A 204 1.93 12.66 -11.32
C ILE A 204 3.44 12.49 -11.52
N PHE A 205 3.97 11.32 -11.22
CA PHE A 205 5.37 11.01 -11.43
C PHE A 205 5.54 9.52 -11.69
N THR A 206 6.45 9.19 -12.60
CA THR A 206 6.85 7.83 -12.88
C THR A 206 8.37 7.76 -12.88
N GLY A 207 8.95 6.74 -12.29
CA GLY A 207 10.38 6.53 -12.31
C GLY A 207 10.75 5.09 -12.04
N GLU A 208 12.03 4.77 -12.29
CA GLU A 208 12.61 3.52 -11.85
C GLU A 208 13.41 3.79 -10.55
N TYR A 209 13.15 3.01 -9.50
CA TYR A 209 13.95 3.01 -8.28
C TYR A 209 14.35 1.58 -7.99
N GLN A 210 15.67 1.33 -8.01
CA GLN A 210 16.25 0.01 -7.78
C GLN A 210 15.58 -1.10 -8.62
N GLY A 211 15.42 -0.84 -9.92
CA GLY A 211 14.81 -1.73 -10.92
C GLY A 211 13.37 -2.17 -10.66
N LEU A 212 12.62 -1.40 -9.86
CA LEU A 212 11.17 -1.39 -9.85
C LEU A 212 10.62 -0.11 -10.46
N TRP A 213 9.47 -0.24 -11.13
CA TRP A 213 8.65 0.89 -11.54
C TRP A 213 7.96 1.47 -10.32
N LEU A 214 8.21 2.74 -10.05
CA LEU A 214 7.47 3.53 -9.09
C LEU A 214 6.57 4.50 -9.85
N GLU A 215 5.30 4.46 -9.51
CA GLU A 215 4.32 5.41 -9.99
C GLU A 215 3.71 6.13 -8.79
N ILE A 216 3.90 7.45 -8.75
CA ILE A 216 3.25 8.32 -7.77
C ILE A 216 1.96 8.81 -8.39
N VAL A 217 0.86 8.53 -7.71
CA VAL A 217 -0.50 8.90 -8.10
C VAL A 217 -1.13 9.85 -7.09
N LEU A 218 -2.12 10.63 -7.51
CA LEU A 218 -2.96 11.40 -6.59
C LEU A 218 -4.15 10.57 -6.16
N VAL A 219 -4.22 10.27 -4.87
CA VAL A 219 -5.30 9.48 -4.27
C VAL A 219 -6.15 10.38 -3.38
N PRO A 220 -7.49 10.40 -3.54
CA PRO A 220 -8.37 11.20 -2.70
C PRO A 220 -8.24 10.86 -1.21
N LEU A 221 -8.28 11.87 -0.34
CA LEU A 221 -8.21 11.65 1.11
C LEU A 221 -9.32 10.71 1.62
N ALA A 222 -10.51 10.82 1.03
CA ALA A 222 -11.68 9.99 1.37
C ALA A 222 -11.54 8.52 0.96
N ALA A 223 -10.65 8.21 0.00
CA ALA A 223 -10.38 6.84 -0.42
C ALA A 223 -9.36 6.15 0.50
N MET A 224 -8.43 6.91 1.10
CA MET A 224 -7.37 6.38 1.93
C MET A 224 -7.88 5.88 3.28
N LYS A 225 -7.41 4.71 3.69
CA LYS A 225 -7.84 4.07 4.94
C LYS A 225 -6.68 4.02 5.93
N PRO A 226 -6.79 4.69 7.09
CA PRO A 226 -5.76 4.60 8.11
C PRO A 226 -5.72 3.18 8.66
N THR A 227 -4.50 2.68 8.83
CA THR A 227 -4.25 1.32 9.34
C THR A 227 -3.68 1.32 10.74
N GLU A 228 -3.21 2.47 11.26
CA GLU A 228 -2.61 2.58 12.59
C GLU A 228 -3.00 3.91 13.24
N LEU A 229 -2.89 3.98 14.57
CA LEU A 229 -3.01 5.24 15.31
C LEU A 229 -1.74 6.07 15.21
N CYS A 230 -1.88 7.39 15.22
CA CYS A 230 -0.79 8.33 15.08
C CYS A 230 -0.13 8.67 16.43
N GLN A 231 1.16 8.95 16.35
CA GLN A 231 1.97 9.48 17.46
C GLN A 231 1.88 11.01 17.50
N PRO A 232 1.66 11.64 18.67
CA PRO A 232 1.41 13.08 18.77
C PRO A 232 2.51 13.98 18.20
N ASN A 233 3.77 13.75 18.57
CA ASN A 233 4.88 14.60 18.13
C ASN A 233 5.07 14.55 16.62
N ARG A 234 4.97 13.35 16.03
CA ARG A 234 5.12 13.16 14.59
C ARG A 234 3.99 13.79 13.79
N LEU A 235 2.76 13.85 14.32
CA LEU A 235 1.66 14.54 13.61
C LEU A 235 1.90 16.04 13.49
N PHE A 236 2.37 16.68 14.56
CA PHE A 236 2.68 18.12 14.53
C PHE A 236 3.81 18.43 13.55
N ASP A 237 4.83 17.58 13.48
CA ASP A 237 5.89 17.69 12.47
C ASP A 237 5.34 17.58 11.03
N GLU A 238 4.41 16.67 10.76
CA GLU A 238 3.76 16.56 9.45
C GLU A 238 2.91 17.79 9.11
N LEU A 239 2.23 18.39 10.10
CA LEU A 239 1.48 19.63 9.91
C LEU A 239 2.42 20.81 9.56
N ARG A 240 3.58 20.91 10.21
CA ARG A 240 4.63 21.89 9.86
C ARG A 240 5.19 21.62 8.47
N ASN A 241 5.40 20.34 8.11
CA ASN A 241 5.88 19.95 6.80
C ASN A 241 4.89 20.33 5.68
N LEU A 242 3.58 20.19 5.91
CA LEU A 242 2.53 20.67 4.99
C LEU A 242 2.66 22.18 4.74
N TYR A 243 2.80 22.97 5.81
CA TYR A 243 3.02 24.42 5.71
C TYR A 243 4.28 24.78 4.90
N LEU A 244 5.36 24.02 5.07
CA LEU A 244 6.63 24.25 4.38
C LEU A 244 6.70 23.65 2.97
N GLY A 245 5.65 22.96 2.50
CA GLY A 245 5.64 22.26 1.22
C GLY A 245 6.59 21.03 1.17
N ARG A 246 6.89 20.43 2.32
CA ARG A 246 7.84 19.31 2.48
C ARG A 246 7.15 17.98 2.76
N THR A 247 6.30 17.51 1.85
CA THR A 247 5.51 16.28 2.06
C THR A 247 5.99 15.12 1.20
N ALA A 248 6.29 13.99 1.83
CA ALA A 248 6.56 12.74 1.13
C ALA A 248 5.27 12.01 0.70
N PRO A 249 5.28 11.21 -0.39
CA PRO A 249 4.13 10.42 -0.82
C PRO A 249 3.81 9.31 0.18
N VAL A 250 2.52 9.13 0.52
CA VAL A 250 2.10 8.01 1.37
C VAL A 250 2.28 6.69 0.63
N VAL A 251 2.45 5.58 1.36
CA VAL A 251 2.44 4.25 0.76
C VAL A 251 1.08 3.63 1.04
N ILE A 252 0.42 3.15 -0.01
CA ILE A 252 -0.88 2.46 0.10
C ILE A 252 -0.81 1.11 -0.59
N ASN A 253 -1.67 0.18 -0.20
CA ASN A 253 -1.85 -1.08 -0.91
C ASN A 253 -3.01 -1.02 -1.92
N GLU A 254 -3.33 -2.17 -2.52
CA GLU A 254 -4.42 -2.36 -3.48
C GLU A 254 -5.81 -1.96 -2.95
N HIS A 255 -5.96 -1.87 -1.63
CA HIS A 255 -7.19 -1.56 -0.90
C HIS A 255 -7.26 -0.10 -0.40
N GLU A 256 -6.35 0.75 -0.88
CA GLU A 256 -6.15 2.12 -0.38
C GLU A 256 -5.81 2.21 1.12
N SER A 257 -5.48 1.07 1.73
CA SER A 257 -5.03 1.02 3.13
C SER A 257 -3.61 1.51 3.21
N ILE A 258 -3.35 2.44 4.14
CA ILE A 258 -2.05 3.05 4.31
C ILE A 258 -1.07 2.04 4.88
N ALA A 259 -0.02 1.74 4.12
CA ALA A 259 1.13 0.98 4.55
C ALA A 259 2.06 1.86 5.42
N ASP A 260 2.33 3.08 4.94
CA ASP A 260 3.12 4.09 5.63
C ASP A 260 2.58 5.50 5.32
N GLY A 261 2.59 6.38 6.33
CA GLY A 261 2.10 7.75 6.22
C GLY A 261 0.74 8.00 6.85
N ASN A 262 0.33 7.22 7.86
CA ASN A 262 -0.90 7.46 8.63
C ASN A 262 -0.94 8.90 9.22
N HIS A 263 0.22 9.41 9.67
CA HIS A 263 0.36 10.79 10.15
C HIS A 263 0.12 11.82 9.04
N ARG A 264 0.53 11.55 7.80
CA ARG A 264 0.33 12.48 6.66
C ARG A 264 -1.13 12.58 6.25
N LEU A 265 -1.86 11.45 6.21
CA LEU A 265 -3.31 11.46 6.02
C LEU A 265 -4.00 12.26 7.12
N THR A 266 -3.65 11.99 8.38
CA THR A 266 -4.24 12.65 9.54
C THR A 266 -3.93 14.15 9.54
N ALA A 267 -2.70 14.55 9.20
CA ALA A 267 -2.30 15.95 9.12
C ALA A 267 -3.03 16.70 7.99
N ALA A 268 -3.27 16.04 6.85
CA ALA A 268 -4.05 16.63 5.75
C ALA A 268 -5.52 16.87 6.14
N TRP A 269 -6.14 15.95 6.87
CA TRP A 269 -7.49 16.15 7.41
C TRP A 269 -7.53 17.23 8.49
N LEU A 270 -6.54 17.26 9.39
CA LEU A 270 -6.39 18.32 10.39
C LEU A 270 -6.25 19.70 9.73
N TRP A 271 -5.44 19.79 8.68
CA TRP A 271 -5.27 21.02 7.90
C TRP A 271 -6.59 21.50 7.27
N ASN A 272 -7.38 20.59 6.71
CA ASN A 272 -8.70 20.92 6.16
C ASN A 272 -9.69 21.40 7.23
N LEU A 273 -9.68 20.79 8.41
CA LEU A 273 -10.48 21.21 9.56
C LEU A 273 -10.07 22.60 10.05
N LEU A 274 -8.76 22.86 10.17
CA LEU A 274 -8.23 24.20 10.52
C LEU A 274 -8.61 25.24 9.47
N ASN A 275 -8.56 24.90 8.17
CA ASN A 275 -8.98 25.79 7.10
C ASN A 275 -10.49 26.13 7.16
N ALA A 276 -11.33 25.14 7.48
CA ALA A 276 -12.77 25.35 7.64
C ALA A 276 -13.09 26.28 8.84
N SER A 277 -12.31 26.17 9.91
CA SER A 277 -12.47 26.91 11.17
C SER A 277 -11.58 28.16 11.27
N VAL A 278 -10.93 28.60 10.19
CA VAL A 278 -9.91 29.67 10.22
C VAL A 278 -10.41 31.04 10.73
N LYS A 279 -11.74 31.22 10.76
CA LYS A 279 -12.40 32.45 11.24
C LYS A 279 -12.67 32.46 12.74
N THR A 280 -12.59 31.33 13.43
CA THR A 280 -12.88 31.23 14.87
C THR A 280 -11.61 31.44 15.71
N CYS A 281 -11.74 31.45 17.04
CA CYS A 281 -10.61 31.37 17.95
C CYS A 281 -10.23 29.89 18.14
N TRP A 282 -8.99 29.48 17.85
CA TRP A 282 -8.61 28.07 18.00
C TRP A 282 -8.26 27.76 19.45
N LYS A 283 -9.29 27.57 20.27
CA LYS A 283 -9.16 27.18 21.69
C LYS A 283 -10.20 26.13 22.03
N ILE A 284 -9.85 25.21 22.93
CA ILE A 284 -10.73 24.08 23.29
C ILE A 284 -12.06 24.56 23.90
N ASP A 285 -12.06 25.66 24.65
CA ASP A 285 -13.24 26.23 25.30
C ASP A 285 -14.06 27.17 24.38
N ASP A 286 -13.59 27.46 23.18
CA ASP A 286 -14.28 28.34 22.23
C ASP A 286 -15.49 27.64 21.58
N THR A 287 -16.68 28.16 21.83
CA THR A 287 -17.94 27.55 21.36
C THR A 287 -18.09 27.61 19.85
N GLU A 288 -17.64 28.69 19.20
CA GLU A 288 -17.73 28.83 17.75
C GLU A 288 -16.80 27.85 17.02
N PHE A 289 -15.59 27.67 17.55
CA PHE A 289 -14.63 26.67 17.06
C PHE A 289 -15.15 25.25 17.22
N GLN A 290 -15.67 24.91 18.40
CA GLN A 290 -16.28 23.61 18.68
C GLN A 290 -17.45 23.30 17.72
N LYS A 291 -18.29 24.29 17.41
CA LYS A 291 -19.37 24.15 16.40
C LYS A 291 -18.80 24.01 14.99
N ALA A 292 -17.81 24.81 14.60
CA ALA A 292 -17.17 24.73 13.29
C ALA A 292 -16.52 23.35 13.04
N ILE A 293 -15.96 22.74 14.09
CA ILE A 293 -15.44 21.37 14.05
C ILE A 293 -16.57 20.36 13.78
N ALA A 294 -17.68 20.47 14.51
CA ALA A 294 -18.82 19.59 14.33
C ALA A 294 -19.44 19.72 12.93
N ASP A 295 -19.62 20.96 12.45
CA ASP A 295 -20.11 21.25 11.10
C ASP A 295 -19.18 20.67 10.01
N PHE A 296 -17.86 20.77 10.22
CA PHE A 296 -16.88 20.18 9.31
C PHE A 296 -17.02 18.66 9.24
N ILE A 297 -17.15 17.99 10.39
CA ILE A 297 -17.26 16.53 10.46
C ILE A 297 -18.58 16.05 9.85
N GLU A 298 -19.71 16.69 10.17
CA GLU A 298 -21.01 16.32 9.58
C GLU A 298 -21.02 16.59 8.07
N GLY A 299 -20.40 17.68 7.61
CA GLY A 299 -20.26 18.00 6.18
C GLY A 299 -19.39 17.01 5.39
N HIS A 300 -18.60 16.16 6.06
CA HIS A 300 -17.76 15.12 5.44
C HIS A 300 -18.12 13.71 5.93
N LYS A 301 -19.37 13.54 6.38
CA LYS A 301 -19.88 12.25 6.82
C LYS A 301 -19.78 11.23 5.69
N GLY A 302 -19.16 10.09 5.98
CA GLY A 302 -18.89 9.03 5.00
C GLY A 302 -17.57 9.19 4.25
N GLU A 303 -16.96 10.38 4.24
CA GLU A 303 -15.62 10.61 3.68
C GLU A 303 -14.52 10.48 4.75
N ILE A 304 -14.77 10.94 5.97
CA ILE A 304 -13.83 10.83 7.09
C ILE A 304 -14.14 9.57 7.90
N SER A 305 -13.16 8.66 8.00
CA SER A 305 -13.31 7.45 8.81
C SER A 305 -13.40 7.78 10.32
N PRO A 306 -14.07 6.94 11.14
CA PRO A 306 -14.09 7.09 12.59
C PRO A 306 -12.69 7.18 13.21
N VAL A 307 -11.74 6.41 12.66
CA VAL A 307 -10.33 6.42 13.06
C VAL A 307 -9.69 7.79 12.82
N THR A 308 -9.89 8.34 11.63
CA THR A 308 -9.38 9.66 11.26
C THR A 308 -10.00 10.76 12.13
N ILE A 309 -11.32 10.72 12.38
CA ILE A 309 -11.99 11.70 13.26
C ILE A 309 -11.34 11.68 14.65
N HIS A 310 -11.20 10.49 15.23
CA HIS A 310 -10.58 10.35 16.55
C HIS A 310 -9.16 10.89 16.57
N GLU A 311 -8.32 10.53 15.61
CA GLU A 311 -6.93 10.95 15.60
C GLU A 311 -6.79 12.45 15.35
N VAL A 312 -7.49 13.01 14.38
CA VAL A 312 -7.48 14.46 14.11
C VAL A 312 -7.86 15.24 15.37
N LEU A 313 -8.97 14.88 16.00
CA LEU A 313 -9.49 15.59 17.17
C LEU A 313 -8.69 15.34 18.44
N ARG A 314 -8.23 14.10 18.68
CA ARG A 314 -7.36 13.80 19.82
C ARG A 314 -6.07 14.61 19.75
N HIS A 315 -5.43 14.65 18.58
CA HIS A 315 -4.16 15.37 18.43
C HIS A 315 -4.35 16.88 18.36
N LEU A 316 -5.44 17.38 17.77
CA LEU A 316 -5.75 18.81 17.83
C LEU A 316 -5.87 19.28 19.27
N ALA A 317 -6.53 18.52 20.15
CA ALA A 317 -6.61 18.86 21.57
C ALA A 317 -5.22 18.96 22.20
N THR A 318 -4.38 17.93 22.00
CA THR A 318 -2.99 17.93 22.51
C THR A 318 -2.15 19.08 21.95
N ILE A 319 -2.35 19.48 20.69
CA ILE A 319 -1.65 20.60 20.07
C ILE A 319 -2.08 21.94 20.68
N LEU A 320 -3.37 22.10 20.99
CA LEU A 320 -3.92 23.32 21.58
C LEU A 320 -3.59 23.49 23.06
N GLU A 321 -3.35 22.38 23.78
CA GLU A 321 -2.90 22.39 25.17
C GLU A 321 -1.42 22.78 25.32
N ASP A 322 -0.61 22.62 24.28
CA ASP A 322 0.81 23.01 24.25
C ASP A 322 0.95 24.45 23.73
N GLU A 323 1.35 25.37 24.61
CA GLU A 323 1.45 26.82 24.30
C GLU A 323 2.35 27.11 23.08
N SER A 324 3.45 26.38 22.92
CA SER A 324 4.39 26.59 21.80
C SER A 324 3.76 26.16 20.49
N ARG A 325 3.07 25.02 20.48
CA ARG A 325 2.40 24.49 19.28
C ARG A 325 1.15 25.29 18.93
N ALA A 326 0.37 25.70 19.93
CA ALA A 326 -0.79 26.58 19.75
C ALA A 326 -0.38 27.93 19.18
N SER A 327 0.72 28.52 19.68
CA SER A 327 1.26 29.77 19.14
C SER A 327 1.69 29.61 17.68
N PHE A 328 2.35 28.49 17.32
CA PHE A 328 2.67 28.20 15.93
C PHE A 328 1.43 28.11 15.04
N LEU A 329 0.33 27.51 15.52
CA LEU A 329 -0.93 27.49 14.77
C LEU A 329 -1.45 28.91 14.51
N GLU A 330 -1.54 29.75 15.54
CA GLU A 330 -2.09 31.11 15.44
C GLU A 330 -1.19 32.09 14.66
N ASP A 331 0.13 31.99 14.81
CA ASP A 331 1.08 32.95 14.23
C ASP A 331 1.52 32.58 12.82
N GLN A 332 1.57 31.28 12.47
CA GLN A 332 2.09 30.81 11.19
C GLN A 332 1.01 30.22 10.30
N ILE A 333 0.30 29.20 10.79
CA ILE A 333 -0.65 28.44 9.97
C ILE A 333 -1.92 29.26 9.69
N LYS A 334 -2.54 29.86 10.71
CA LYS A 334 -3.80 30.60 10.57
C LYS A 334 -3.68 31.78 9.59
N PRO A 335 -2.64 32.64 9.66
CA PRO A 335 -2.50 33.75 8.72
C PRO A 335 -2.21 33.26 7.31
N TRP A 336 -1.54 32.11 7.16
CA TRP A 336 -1.33 31.49 5.86
C TRP A 336 -2.64 30.97 5.25
N LEU A 337 -3.45 30.23 6.04
CA LEU A 337 -4.75 29.70 5.60
C LEU A 337 -5.73 30.82 5.23
N ARG A 338 -5.73 31.94 5.99
CA ARG A 338 -6.54 33.13 5.66
C ARG A 338 -6.18 33.71 4.29
N ARG A 339 -4.89 33.76 3.96
CA ARG A 339 -4.38 34.29 2.68
C ARG A 339 -4.69 33.36 1.50
N HIS A 340 -4.69 32.04 1.71
CA HIS A 340 -4.78 31.04 0.64
C HIS A 340 -6.08 30.21 0.67
N ARG A 341 -7.15 30.73 1.26
CA ARG A 341 -8.35 29.97 1.68
C ARG A 341 -8.99 29.05 0.64
N MET A 342 -8.99 29.43 -0.63
CA MET A 342 -9.58 28.63 -1.73
C MET A 342 -8.61 27.57 -2.28
N GLN A 343 -7.30 27.80 -2.16
CA GLN A 343 -6.24 26.93 -2.68
C GLN A 343 -5.65 26.02 -1.60
N SER A 344 -6.00 26.26 -0.33
CA SER A 344 -5.45 25.55 0.83
C SER A 344 -6.11 24.21 1.11
N ARG A 345 -7.28 23.89 0.53
CA ARG A 345 -7.95 22.60 0.79
C ARG A 345 -7.22 21.46 0.10
N ILE A 346 -6.81 20.46 0.88
CA ILE A 346 -6.16 19.25 0.37
C ILE A 346 -7.25 18.24 0.04
N GLN A 347 -7.41 17.90 -1.24
CA GLN A 347 -8.39 16.90 -1.69
C GLN A 347 -7.77 15.50 -1.87
N SER A 348 -6.47 15.47 -2.17
CA SER A 348 -5.72 14.25 -2.47
C SER A 348 -4.30 14.36 -1.94
N LEU A 349 -3.71 13.22 -1.60
CA LEU A 349 -2.28 13.12 -1.31
C LEU A 349 -1.56 12.35 -2.41
N PRO A 350 -0.28 12.68 -2.68
CA PRO A 350 0.57 11.83 -3.49
C PRO A 350 0.75 10.49 -2.78
N ALA A 351 0.59 9.39 -3.51
CA ALA A 351 0.69 8.04 -3.00
C ALA A 351 1.49 7.14 -3.94
N VAL A 352 2.29 6.24 -3.35
CA VAL A 352 2.90 5.10 -4.03
C VAL A 352 2.02 3.89 -3.75
N VAL A 353 1.55 3.23 -4.81
CA VAL A 353 0.82 1.96 -4.68
C VAL A 353 1.82 0.81 -4.59
N LEU A 354 1.86 0.17 -3.42
CA LEU A 354 2.59 -1.06 -3.18
C LEU A 354 1.62 -2.19 -2.86
N THR A 355 1.34 -3.02 -3.84
CA THR A 355 0.45 -4.17 -3.64
C THR A 355 1.07 -5.16 -2.65
N THR A 356 0.26 -5.74 -1.78
CA THR A 356 0.73 -6.65 -0.72
C THR A 356 1.55 -7.84 -1.24
N TYR A 357 1.22 -8.36 -2.43
CA TYR A 357 1.94 -9.47 -3.06
C TYR A 357 3.28 -9.07 -3.69
N ASN A 358 3.38 -7.87 -4.29
CA ASN A 358 4.66 -7.36 -4.80
C ASN A 358 5.59 -6.86 -3.70
N GLY A 359 5.03 -6.31 -2.62
CA GLY A 359 5.76 -5.66 -1.53
C GLY A 359 6.19 -6.58 -0.40
N LEU A 360 5.70 -7.84 -0.39
CA LEU A 360 6.05 -8.85 0.60
C LEU A 360 5.96 -8.32 2.04
N ALA A 361 4.79 -7.86 2.46
CA ALA A 361 4.62 -7.41 3.84
C ALA A 361 4.99 -8.55 4.82
N VAL A 362 5.74 -8.22 5.87
CA VAL A 362 6.19 -9.17 6.91
C VAL A 362 5.73 -8.72 8.29
N ILE A 363 5.54 -9.68 9.20
CA ILE A 363 5.23 -9.40 10.59
C ILE A 363 6.44 -8.74 11.26
N ALA A 364 6.22 -7.52 11.70
CA ALA A 364 7.27 -6.63 12.19
C ALA A 364 7.96 -7.16 13.46
N GLU A 365 7.17 -7.68 14.41
CA GLU A 365 7.70 -8.22 15.65
C GLU A 365 8.59 -9.44 15.41
N SER A 366 8.17 -10.38 14.54
CA SER A 366 8.95 -11.56 14.20
C SER A 366 10.29 -11.19 13.56
N TYR A 367 10.29 -10.18 12.70
CA TYR A 367 11.51 -9.67 12.10
C TYR A 367 12.40 -8.97 13.12
N ASP A 368 11.89 -7.98 13.86
CA ASP A 368 12.69 -7.18 14.81
C ASP A 368 13.29 -8.06 15.92
N SER A 369 12.49 -8.97 16.50
CA SER A 369 12.88 -9.72 17.71
C SER A 369 13.55 -11.06 17.42
N ARG A 370 13.23 -11.72 16.31
CA ARG A 370 13.70 -13.07 15.98
C ARG A 370 14.49 -13.15 14.68
N GLN A 371 14.57 -12.05 13.91
CA GLN A 371 15.09 -12.04 12.55
C GLN A 371 14.40 -13.09 11.65
N GLU A 372 13.15 -13.44 11.99
CA GLU A 372 12.32 -14.39 11.25
C GLU A 372 11.48 -13.65 10.22
N ILE A 373 11.47 -14.17 8.99
CA ILE A 373 10.70 -13.62 7.88
C ILE A 373 9.36 -14.33 7.84
N ILE A 374 8.35 -13.72 8.47
CA ILE A 374 6.99 -14.25 8.47
C ILE A 374 6.12 -13.32 7.63
N ARG A 375 5.46 -13.87 6.61
CA ARG A 375 4.57 -13.10 5.73
C ARG A 375 3.38 -12.55 6.54
N PHE A 376 3.06 -11.28 6.32
CA PHE A 376 1.81 -10.67 6.75
C PHE A 376 0.70 -11.03 5.76
N GLU A 377 -0.40 -11.61 6.25
CA GLU A 377 -1.47 -12.15 5.40
C GLU A 377 -2.26 -11.02 4.70
N PRO A 378 -2.31 -10.97 3.35
CA PRO A 378 -3.02 -9.92 2.62
C PRO A 378 -4.50 -9.75 3.01
N GLY A 379 -5.18 -10.85 3.34
CA GLY A 379 -6.58 -10.84 3.77
C GLY A 379 -6.86 -9.98 5.01
N ILE A 380 -5.81 -9.62 5.76
CA ILE A 380 -5.93 -8.70 6.90
C ILE A 380 -6.36 -7.30 6.44
N TYR A 381 -5.79 -6.80 5.34
CA TYR A 381 -6.14 -5.49 4.81
C TYR A 381 -7.55 -5.46 4.23
N GLU A 382 -8.01 -6.58 3.68
CA GLU A 382 -9.38 -6.73 3.22
C GLU A 382 -10.37 -6.69 4.40
N ALA A 383 -10.08 -7.42 5.48
CA ALA A 383 -10.90 -7.38 6.68
C ALA A 383 -11.02 -5.96 7.25
N LEU A 384 -9.93 -5.18 7.23
CA LEU A 384 -9.95 -3.76 7.63
C LEU A 384 -10.90 -2.90 6.77
N LEU A 385 -11.13 -3.24 5.49
CA LEU A 385 -12.08 -2.51 4.65
C LEU A 385 -13.49 -2.55 5.21
N ASN A 386 -13.88 -3.71 5.73
CA ASN A 386 -15.21 -3.96 6.28
C ASN A 386 -15.33 -3.46 7.73
N LEU A 387 -14.21 -3.15 8.37
CA LEU A 387 -14.12 -2.78 9.79
C LEU A 387 -13.60 -1.35 9.96
N LYS A 388 -14.36 -0.35 9.53
CA LYS A 388 -13.96 1.08 9.49
C LYS A 388 -13.53 1.71 10.83
N SER A 389 -13.87 1.09 11.96
CA SER A 389 -13.49 1.51 13.33
C SER A 389 -12.31 0.73 13.89
N LYS A 390 -11.67 -0.11 13.06
CA LYS A 390 -10.58 -0.98 13.47
C LYS A 390 -9.28 -0.58 12.79
N VAL A 391 -8.18 -0.73 13.52
CA VAL A 391 -6.81 -0.47 13.05
C VAL A 391 -5.90 -1.60 13.47
N LEU A 392 -4.74 -1.74 12.84
CA LEU A 392 -3.68 -2.63 13.25
C LEU A 392 -2.92 -2.07 14.46
N PRO A 393 -2.21 -2.92 15.23
CA PRO A 393 -1.31 -2.44 16.26
C PRO A 393 -0.19 -1.60 15.62
N PRO A 394 0.41 -0.65 16.35
CA PRO A 394 1.51 0.14 15.83
C PRO A 394 2.64 -0.78 15.33
N ARG A 395 3.08 -0.57 14.09
CA ARG A 395 4.09 -1.42 13.44
C ARG A 395 3.64 -2.88 13.37
N ALA A 396 2.39 -3.16 12.99
CA ALA A 396 1.90 -4.54 12.88
C ALA A 396 2.67 -5.34 11.82
N CYS A 397 2.99 -4.67 10.73
CA CYS A 397 3.74 -5.25 9.64
C CYS A 397 4.69 -4.22 9.06
N TYR A 398 5.85 -4.69 8.61
CA TYR A 398 6.64 -3.93 7.67
C TYR A 398 6.18 -4.27 6.28
N HIS A 399 5.86 -3.24 5.51
CA HIS A 399 6.30 -3.26 4.12
C HIS A 399 7.82 -3.08 4.18
N PHE A 400 8.61 -3.80 3.39
CA PHE A 400 10.07 -3.68 3.37
C PHE A 400 10.55 -2.22 3.19
N ALA A 401 10.62 -1.41 4.27
CA ALA A 401 11.01 0.01 4.21
C ALA A 401 11.13 0.78 5.56
N ASP A 402 10.68 0.27 6.71
CA ASP A 402 10.32 1.21 7.80
C ASP A 402 11.44 1.73 8.74
N ARG A 403 12.72 1.33 8.60
CA ARG A 403 13.77 1.82 9.53
C ARG A 403 15.12 2.23 8.94
N VAL A 404 15.40 1.88 7.70
CA VAL A 404 16.59 2.26 6.91
C VAL A 404 16.09 2.29 5.45
N PRO A 405 16.69 3.04 4.50
CA PRO A 405 16.53 2.70 3.09
C PRO A 405 17.21 1.33 2.85
N LEU A 406 16.64 0.27 3.43
CA LEU A 406 16.75 -1.10 3.00
C LEU A 406 15.67 -1.19 1.93
N PRO A 407 16.08 -1.11 0.68
CA PRO A 407 15.24 -0.58 -0.35
C PRO A 407 14.31 -1.67 -0.85
N TRP A 408 13.20 -2.00 -0.20
CA TRP A 408 12.25 -2.97 -0.77
C TRP A 408 12.84 -4.38 -1.09
N PHE A 409 14.11 -4.63 -0.74
CA PHE A 409 14.97 -5.68 -1.28
C PHE A 409 16.11 -5.99 -0.29
N ALA A 410 15.95 -7.03 0.52
CA ALA A 410 17.07 -7.70 1.18
C ALA A 410 16.69 -9.10 1.70
N LEU A 411 15.69 -9.78 1.12
CA LEU A 411 15.29 -11.13 1.59
C LEU A 411 15.06 -12.11 0.44
N LEU A 412 15.95 -12.06 -0.55
CA LEU A 412 16.04 -13.08 -1.60
C LEU A 412 17.48 -13.56 -1.85
N GLU A 413 18.37 -13.47 -0.85
CA GLU A 413 19.61 -14.24 -0.89
C GLU A 413 19.44 -15.51 -0.06
N PRO A 414 19.40 -16.70 -0.68
CA PRO A 414 19.52 -17.94 0.05
C PRO A 414 20.97 -18.03 0.55
N ASN A 415 21.19 -17.75 1.83
CA ASN A 415 22.39 -18.06 2.61
C ASN A 415 23.71 -18.15 1.83
N SER A 416 24.45 -17.05 1.74
CA SER A 416 25.91 -17.12 1.70
C SER A 416 26.49 -16.45 2.94
N SER A 417 26.76 -17.28 3.95
CA SER A 417 27.76 -17.05 5.00
C SER A 417 27.65 -15.77 5.83
N ALA A 418 26.65 -15.69 6.71
CA ALA A 418 26.83 -14.99 7.98
C ALA A 418 27.64 -15.90 8.93
N GLN A 419 28.95 -16.00 8.67
CA GLN A 419 29.87 -16.26 9.77
C GLN A 419 29.88 -14.98 10.61
N LEU A 420 29.19 -15.06 11.74
CA LEU A 420 29.43 -14.19 12.88
C LEU A 420 30.89 -14.36 13.28
N GLU A 421 31.76 -13.46 12.84
CA GLU A 421 32.95 -13.13 13.63
C GLU A 421 32.64 -11.89 14.46
N VAL A 422 32.49 -12.19 15.75
CA VAL A 422 32.58 -11.24 16.85
C VAL A 422 33.99 -10.67 16.86
N GLN A 423 34.12 -9.35 16.67
CA GLN A 423 34.97 -8.47 17.48
C GLN A 423 34.59 -7.01 17.28
#